data_AF-A0A956CPN4-F1
#
_entry.id   AF-A0A956CPN4-F1
#
_cell.length_a   1.000
_cell.length_b   1.000
_cell.length_c   1.000
_cell.angle_alpha   90.00
_cell.angle_beta   90.00
_cell.angle_gamma   90.00
#
_symmetry.space_group_name_H-M   'P 1'
#
loop_
_entity.id
_entity.type
_entity.pdbx_description
1 polymer ?
#
loop_
_entity_poly.entity_id
_entity_poly.type
_entity_poly.pdbx_seq_one_letter_code
_entity_poly.pdbx_strand_id
1 'polypeptide(L)'
;FDDMMIGFFFRNASRERVKEFEYQHAAEFLGADVVYEGKPLGAAHAAHPIRGGHFERRKEILRQTLVAHAVPDDIVNAWLAHTESLRAEITGDPGSECRH
;
A
#
# COMPACT_ATOMS: atom_id res chain seq x y z
N PHE A 1 -7.92 3.79 -7.85
CA PHE A 1 -8.75 4.96 -8.22
C PHE A 1 -10.20 4.55 -8.44
N ASP A 2 -10.46 3.53 -9.26
CA ASP A 2 -11.83 3.15 -9.63
C ASP A 2 -12.44 2.03 -8.76
N ASP A 3 -11.68 1.53 -7.78
CA ASP A 3 -12.16 0.51 -6.85
C ASP A 3 -13.28 1.07 -5.94
N MET A 4 -14.38 0.35 -5.82
CA MET A 4 -15.57 0.81 -5.09
C MET A 4 -15.33 0.95 -3.57
N MET A 5 -14.39 0.19 -2.99
CA MET A 5 -14.13 0.19 -1.55
C MET A 5 -13.08 1.20 -1.12
N ILE A 6 -12.10 1.52 -1.98
CA ILE A 6 -10.98 2.41 -1.59
C ILE A 6 -10.77 3.58 -2.55
N GLY A 7 -11.43 3.61 -3.69
CA GLY A 7 -11.25 4.63 -4.72
C GLY A 7 -11.54 6.05 -4.24
N PHE A 8 -12.47 6.20 -3.28
CA PHE A 8 -12.84 7.50 -2.75
C PHE A 8 -11.71 8.21 -1.99
N PHE A 9 -10.72 7.49 -1.45
CA PHE A 9 -9.54 8.10 -0.81
C PHE A 9 -8.69 8.90 -1.79
N PHE A 10 -8.78 8.59 -3.08
CA PHE A 10 -7.96 9.18 -4.12
C PHE A 10 -8.63 10.34 -4.88
N ARG A 11 -9.82 10.79 -4.47
CA ARG A 11 -10.59 11.82 -5.22
C ARG A 11 -9.83 13.12 -5.46
N ASN A 12 -8.98 13.52 -4.51
CA ASN A 12 -8.18 14.74 -4.58
C ASN A 12 -6.69 14.45 -4.82
N ALA A 13 -6.33 13.20 -5.09
CA ALA A 13 -4.94 12.80 -5.31
C ALA A 13 -4.61 12.88 -6.82
N SER A 14 -3.41 13.36 -7.15
CA SER A 14 -2.87 13.22 -8.51
C SER A 14 -2.48 11.77 -8.75
N ARG A 15 -3.01 11.18 -9.82
CA ARG A 15 -2.71 9.80 -10.22
C ARG A 15 -1.23 9.63 -10.53
N GLU A 16 -0.64 10.61 -11.20
CA GLU A 16 0.78 10.63 -11.58
C GLU A 16 1.65 10.62 -10.33
N ARG A 17 1.38 11.50 -9.37
CA ARG A 17 2.16 11.58 -8.11
C ARG A 17 2.02 10.32 -7.26
N VAL A 18 0.82 9.74 -7.18
CA VAL A 18 0.62 8.49 -6.44
C VAL A 18 1.41 7.35 -7.07
N LYS A 19 1.40 7.23 -8.40
CA LYS A 19 2.19 6.20 -9.11
C LYS A 19 3.69 6.39 -8.93
N GLU A 20 4.17 7.63 -8.98
CA GLU A 20 5.58 7.96 -8.78
C GLU A 20 6.06 7.50 -7.39
N PHE A 21 5.37 7.91 -6.33
CA PHE A 21 5.78 7.56 -4.98
C PHE A 21 5.59 6.08 -4.65
N GLU A 22 4.57 5.44 -5.21
CA GLU A 22 4.43 3.98 -5.11
C GLU A 22 5.59 3.25 -5.80
N TYR A 23 6.01 3.72 -6.98
CA TYR A 23 7.19 3.18 -7.67
C TYR A 23 8.45 3.36 -6.83
N GLN A 24 8.74 4.56 -6.34
CA GLN A 24 9.94 4.82 -5.53
C GLN A 24 9.97 3.94 -4.29
N HIS A 25 8.85 3.85 -3.57
CA HIS A 25 8.73 3.05 -2.36
C HIS A 25 8.97 1.56 -2.63
N ALA A 26 8.39 1.04 -3.72
CA ALA A 26 8.60 -0.36 -4.13
C ALA A 26 10.03 -0.61 -4.60
N ALA A 27 10.59 0.29 -5.41
CA ALA A 27 11.92 0.18 -5.98
C ALA A 27 12.99 0.20 -4.87
N GLU A 28 12.87 1.13 -3.92
CA GLU A 28 13.75 1.21 -2.74
C GLU A 28 13.69 -0.09 -1.93
N PHE A 29 12.49 -0.59 -1.61
CA PHE A 29 12.32 -1.84 -0.88
C PHE A 29 12.92 -3.05 -1.62
N LEU A 30 12.77 -3.12 -2.94
CA LEU A 30 13.29 -4.21 -3.78
C LEU A 30 14.79 -4.07 -4.09
N GLY A 31 15.46 -3.04 -3.56
CA GLY A 31 16.91 -2.87 -3.66
C GLY A 31 17.39 -2.17 -4.93
N ALA A 32 16.51 -1.44 -5.63
CA ALA A 32 16.94 -0.53 -6.69
C ALA A 32 17.63 0.71 -6.08
N ASP A 33 18.50 1.35 -6.86
CA ASP A 33 19.13 2.64 -6.50
C ASP A 33 18.12 3.80 -6.73
N VAL A 34 17.02 3.75 -5.99
CA VAL A 34 15.93 4.73 -5.99
C VAL A 34 15.62 5.07 -4.55
N VAL A 35 15.53 6.36 -4.24
CA VAL A 35 15.22 6.86 -2.90
C VAL A 35 13.76 7.29 -2.87
N TYR A 36 13.05 6.93 -1.80
CA TYR A 36 11.69 7.43 -1.57
C TYR A 36 11.71 8.89 -1.11
N GLU A 37 11.16 9.79 -1.92
CA GLU A 37 11.12 11.24 -1.65
C GLU A 37 9.74 11.73 -1.16
N GLY A 38 8.81 10.80 -0.94
CA GLY A 38 7.47 11.11 -0.48
C GLY A 38 7.42 11.51 1.00
N LYS A 39 6.22 11.87 1.46
CA LYS A 39 5.98 12.03 2.90
C LYS A 39 6.15 10.69 3.62
N PRO A 40 6.60 10.67 4.88
CA PRO A 40 6.51 9.46 5.71
C PRO A 40 5.11 8.85 5.62
N LEU A 41 5.01 7.53 5.51
CA LEU A 41 3.75 6.86 5.20
C LEU A 41 2.66 7.20 6.22
N GLY A 42 2.98 7.21 7.51
CA GLY A 42 2.03 7.61 8.56
C GLY A 42 1.49 9.02 8.32
N ALA A 43 2.34 9.99 7.96
CA ALA A 43 1.93 11.36 7.67
C ALA A 43 1.14 11.48 6.35
N ALA A 44 1.46 10.65 5.35
CA ALA A 44 0.72 10.61 4.08
C ALA A 44 -0.71 10.08 4.27
N HIS A 45 -0.91 9.14 5.20
CA HIS A 45 -2.17 8.45 5.42
C HIS A 45 -3.00 9.00 6.60
N ALA A 46 -2.41 9.77 7.52
CA ALA A 46 -3.04 10.26 8.75
C ALA A 46 -4.38 11.01 8.54
N ALA A 47 -4.56 11.67 7.40
CA ALA A 47 -5.78 12.41 7.10
C ALA A 47 -6.96 11.50 6.67
N HIS A 48 -6.71 10.22 6.44
CA HIS A 48 -7.68 9.27 5.91
C HIS A 48 -8.10 8.25 6.98
N PRO A 49 -9.41 8.01 7.18
CA PRO A 49 -9.89 6.96 8.09
C PRO A 49 -9.75 5.57 7.44
N ILE A 50 -8.51 5.11 7.29
CA ILE A 50 -8.18 3.81 6.70
C ILE A 50 -8.36 2.73 7.77
N ARG A 51 -9.28 1.80 7.54
CA ARG A 51 -9.55 0.65 8.44
C ARG A 51 -8.91 -0.61 7.88
N GLY A 52 -8.82 -1.66 8.69
CA GLY A 52 -8.28 -2.96 8.28
C GLY A 52 -8.83 -3.48 6.95
N GLY A 53 -10.16 -3.40 6.73
CA GLY A 53 -10.77 -3.82 5.47
C GLY A 53 -10.32 -3.02 4.24
N HIS A 54 -10.06 -1.71 4.38
CA HIS A 54 -9.53 -0.90 3.28
C HIS A 54 -8.09 -1.29 2.94
N PHE A 55 -7.29 -1.54 3.96
CA PHE A 55 -5.91 -1.99 3.81
C PHE A 55 -5.85 -3.36 3.12
N GLU A 56 -6.64 -4.33 3.58
CA GLU A 56 -6.74 -5.65 2.95
C GLU A 56 -7.13 -5.55 1.48
N ARG A 57 -8.09 -4.67 1.16
CA ARG A 57 -8.51 -4.49 -0.22
C ARG A 57 -7.36 -3.99 -1.10
N ARG A 58 -6.58 -3.01 -0.62
CA ARG A 58 -5.40 -2.52 -1.36
C ARG A 58 -4.36 -3.62 -1.54
N LYS A 59 -4.07 -4.40 -0.49
CA LYS A 59 -3.13 -5.53 -0.54
C LYS A 59 -3.57 -6.60 -1.53
N GLU A 60 -4.87 -6.91 -1.57
CA GLU A 60 -5.43 -7.87 -2.53
C GLU A 60 -5.34 -7.38 -3.98
N ILE A 61 -5.59 -6.09 -4.24
CA ILE A 61 -5.39 -5.49 -5.57
C ILE A 61 -3.92 -5.61 -5.99
N LEU A 62 -2.98 -5.36 -5.07
CA LEU A 62 -1.55 -5.54 -5.34
C LEU A 62 -1.26 -7.00 -5.71
N ARG A 63 -1.69 -7.96 -4.89
CA ARG A 63 -1.48 -9.40 -5.15
C ARG A 63 -2.02 -9.81 -6.51
N GLN A 64 -3.26 -9.44 -6.83
CA GLN A 64 -3.88 -9.73 -8.13
C GLN A 64 -3.08 -9.14 -9.29
N THR A 65 -2.61 -7.90 -9.14
CA THR A 65 -1.78 -7.23 -10.15
C THR A 65 -0.46 -7.97 -10.36
N LEU A 66 0.27 -8.29 -9.28
CA LEU A 66 1.55 -8.98 -9.38
C LEU A 66 1.42 -10.36 -10.05
N VAL A 67 0.39 -11.12 -9.68
CA VAL A 67 0.08 -12.42 -10.31
C VAL A 67 -0.26 -12.26 -11.78
N ALA A 68 -1.08 -11.27 -12.15
CA ALA A 68 -1.44 -11.01 -13.54
C ALA A 68 -0.22 -10.63 -14.41
N HIS A 69 0.81 -10.07 -13.79
CA HIS A 69 2.09 -9.73 -14.44
C HIS A 69 3.15 -10.84 -14.32
N ALA A 70 2.79 -12.03 -13.83
CA ALA A 70 3.68 -13.17 -13.68
C ALA A 70 4.98 -12.84 -12.90
N VAL A 71 4.85 -11.99 -11.88
CA VAL A 71 5.95 -11.70 -10.95
C VAL A 71 6.32 -12.97 -10.18
N PRO A 72 7.62 -13.30 -10.00
CA PRO A 72 8.04 -14.47 -9.24
C PRO A 72 7.46 -14.53 -7.82
N ASP A 73 7.08 -15.72 -7.37
CA ASP A 73 6.37 -15.93 -6.09
C ASP A 73 7.16 -15.41 -4.88
N ASP A 74 8.48 -15.55 -4.88
CA ASP A 74 9.35 -15.04 -3.83
C ASP A 74 9.27 -13.51 -3.72
N ILE A 75 9.25 -12.81 -4.85
CA ILE A 75 9.08 -11.35 -4.90
C ILE A 75 7.66 -10.94 -4.49
N VAL A 76 6.63 -11.68 -4.93
CA VAL A 76 5.25 -11.44 -4.51
C VAL A 76 5.14 -11.54 -2.99
N ASN A 77 5.65 -12.61 -2.40
CA ASN A 77 5.61 -12.85 -0.97
C ASN A 77 6.39 -11.78 -0.20
N ALA A 78 7.59 -11.40 -0.65
CA ALA A 78 8.39 -10.36 -0.01
C ALA A 78 7.68 -9.00 -0.01
N TRP A 79 7.12 -8.59 -1.14
CA TRP A 79 6.45 -7.28 -1.25
C TRP A 79 5.12 -7.24 -0.47
N LEU A 80 4.35 -8.34 -0.44
CA LEU A 80 3.15 -8.41 0.38
C LEU A 80 3.46 -8.42 1.87
N ALA A 81 4.52 -9.13 2.30
CA ALA A 81 4.97 -9.13 3.69
C ALA A 81 5.47 -7.73 4.12
N HIS A 82 6.21 -7.05 3.26
CA HIS A 82 6.61 -5.67 3.51
C HIS A 82 5.40 -4.74 3.61
N THR A 83 4.45 -4.84 2.68
CA THR A 83 3.19 -4.09 2.77
C THR A 83 2.50 -4.34 4.11
N GLU A 84 2.36 -5.60 4.52
CA GLU A 84 1.73 -5.98 5.80
C GLU A 84 2.43 -5.36 7.01
N SER A 85 3.77 -5.29 7.00
CA SER A 85 4.54 -4.67 8.09
C SER A 85 4.20 -3.19 8.32
N LEU A 86 3.68 -2.51 7.30
CA LEU A 86 3.29 -1.09 7.33
C LEU A 86 1.85 -0.88 7.85
N ARG A 87 1.09 -1.94 8.16
CA ARG A 87 -0.32 -1.83 8.58
C ARG A 87 -0.51 -0.89 9.75
N ALA A 88 0.28 -1.06 10.80
CA ALA A 88 0.14 -0.28 12.03
C ALA A 88 0.38 1.21 11.78
N GLU A 89 1.30 1.54 10.87
CA GLU A 89 1.59 2.93 10.49
C GLU A 89 0.48 3.54 9.63
N ILE A 90 -0.13 2.77 8.72
CA ILE A 90 -1.09 3.29 7.73
C ILE A 90 -2.53 3.36 8.26
N THR A 91 -2.94 2.39 9.08
CA THR A 91 -4.35 2.27 9.50
C THR A 91 -4.64 2.88 10.87
N GLY A 92 -3.60 3.22 11.65
CA GLY A 92 -3.76 3.59 13.05
C GLY A 92 -4.30 2.46 13.94
N ASP A 93 -4.50 1.27 13.38
CA ASP A 93 -4.98 0.06 14.04
C ASP A 93 -3.89 -1.02 13.93
N PRO A 94 -3.24 -1.43 15.03
CA PRO A 94 -2.15 -2.40 15.00
C PRO A 94 -2.56 -3.83 14.57
N GLY A 95 -3.82 -4.04 14.20
CA GLY A 95 -4.35 -5.31 13.72
C GLY A 95 -5.67 -5.58 14.39
N SER A 96 -6.61 -6.20 13.67
CA SER A 96 -7.90 -6.63 14.21
C SER A 96 -7.72 -7.68 15.30
N GLU A 97 -7.26 -7.28 16.48
CA GLU A 97 -7.65 -7.92 17.71
C GLU A 97 -9.09 -7.49 17.99
N CYS A 98 -10.04 -8.25 17.43
CA CYS A 98 -11.37 -8.29 18.01
C CYS A 98 -11.21 -8.75 19.46
N ARG A 99 -11.13 -7.81 20.39
CA ARG A 99 -11.38 -8.07 21.80
C ARG A 99 -12.88 -8.33 21.93
N HIS A 100 -13.22 -9.61 21.97
CA HIS A 100 -14.57 -10.12 22.14
C HIS A 100 -14.94 -10.25 23.62
#